data_AF-A0A497J0H0-F1
#
_entry.id   AF-A0A497J0H0-F1
#
_cell.length_a   1.000
_cell.length_b   1.000
_cell.length_c   1.000
_cell.angle_alpha   90.00
_cell.angle_beta   90.00
_cell.angle_gamma   90.00
#
_symmetry.space_group_name_H-M   'P 1'
#
loop_
_entity.id
_entity.type
_entity.pdbx_description
1 polymer ?
#
loop_
_entity_poly.entity_id
_entity_poly.type
_entity_poly.pdbx_seq_one_letter_code
_entity_poly.pdbx_strand_id
1 'polypeptide(L)'
;MSKKEERRFDLMKHKLVPKHVIVSEKEKEEVIKKYGPLKYFPKISIKDPIVQEIGAKPGDLIRIERPDSIVPFYRVVEGVPIMIPRAAKEEKFSDIDVEG
;
A
#
# COMPACT_ATOMS: atom_id res chain seq x y z
N MET A 1 26.60 24.77 -5.10
CA MET A 1 26.20 23.37 -5.37
C MET A 1 25.98 22.67 -4.03
N SER A 2 24.76 22.68 -3.51
CA SER A 2 24.42 21.95 -2.28
C SER A 2 23.53 20.77 -2.67
N LYS A 3 24.01 19.57 -2.37
CA LYS A 3 23.41 18.28 -2.67
C LYS A 3 22.13 18.16 -1.82
N LYS A 4 20.96 18.15 -2.45
CA LYS A 4 19.66 17.94 -1.78
C LYS A 4 19.64 16.51 -1.26
N GLU A 5 19.91 16.36 0.03
CA GLU A 5 19.88 15.07 0.71
C GLU A 5 18.44 14.55 0.70
N GLU A 6 18.20 13.51 -0.10
CA GLU A 6 16.95 12.75 -0.13
C GLU A 6 16.67 12.20 1.27
N ARG A 7 15.83 12.90 2.05
CA ARG A 7 15.25 12.33 3.26
C ARG A 7 14.31 11.21 2.82
N ARG A 8 14.85 9.99 2.68
CA ARG A 8 14.06 8.76 2.55
C ARG A 8 13.31 8.57 3.86
N PHE A 9 12.12 9.18 3.95
CA PHE A 9 11.21 8.95 5.06
C PHE A 9 10.66 7.53 4.89
N ASP A 10 11.17 6.60 5.69
CA ASP A 10 10.64 5.24 5.75
C ASP A 10 9.22 5.28 6.31
N LEU A 11 8.21 5.27 5.44
CA LEU A 11 6.79 5.32 5.81
C LEU A 11 6.40 4.21 6.79
N MET A 12 7.02 3.04 6.65
CA MET A 12 6.82 1.87 7.52
C MET A 12 7.33 2.07 8.96
N LYS A 13 8.24 3.03 9.20
CA LYS A 13 8.78 3.30 10.54
C LYS A 13 7.96 4.32 11.32
N HIS A 14 6.94 4.92 10.69
CA HIS A 14 6.12 5.92 11.35
C HIS A 14 5.17 5.27 12.37
N LYS A 15 5.08 5.83 13.58
CA LYS A 15 4.29 5.30 14.70
C LYS A 15 2.81 5.04 14.34
N LEU A 16 2.24 5.85 13.44
CA LEU A 16 0.83 5.75 13.03
C LEU A 16 0.58 4.72 11.92
N VAL A 17 1.64 4.16 11.32
CA VAL A 17 1.51 3.17 10.25
C VAL A 17 1.66 1.77 10.85
N PRO A 18 0.57 0.97 10.93
CA PRO A 18 0.66 -0.39 11.42
C PRO A 18 1.42 -1.29 10.43
N LYS A 19 1.74 -2.51 10.85
CA LYS A 19 2.41 -3.47 9.96
C LYS A 19 1.43 -3.98 8.92
N HIS A 20 1.84 -3.94 7.65
CA HIS A 20 1.08 -4.45 6.52
C HIS A 20 1.84 -5.62 5.87
N VAL A 21 1.18 -6.75 5.72
CA VAL A 21 1.77 -7.99 5.18
C VAL A 21 0.88 -8.54 4.07
N ILE A 22 1.50 -8.92 2.95
CA ILE A 22 0.78 -9.61 1.87
C ILE A 22 0.53 -11.05 2.30
N VAL A 23 -0.74 -11.44 2.23
CA VAL A 23 -1.18 -12.78 2.61
C VAL A 23 -0.86 -13.76 1.47
N SER A 24 -0.35 -14.94 1.82
CA SER A 24 -0.10 -16.02 0.85
C SER A 24 -1.40 -16.57 0.26
N GLU A 25 -1.33 -17.21 -0.91
CA GLU A 25 -2.53 -17.77 -1.57
C GLU A 25 -3.29 -18.77 -0.69
N LYS A 26 -2.58 -19.60 0.07
CA LYS A 26 -3.20 -20.58 0.99
C LYS A 26 -4.01 -19.89 2.09
N GLU A 27 -3.40 -18.91 2.78
CA GLU A 27 -4.09 -18.18 3.84
C GLU A 27 -5.24 -17.33 3.27
N LYS A 28 -5.09 -16.80 2.06
CA LYS A 28 -6.16 -16.09 1.35
C LYS A 28 -7.37 -17.00 1.10
N GLU A 29 -7.17 -18.25 0.69
CA GLU A 29 -8.27 -19.21 0.55
C GLU A 29 -8.95 -19.53 1.88
N GLU A 30 -8.19 -19.69 2.96
CA GLU A 30 -8.75 -19.91 4.30
C GLU A 30 -9.58 -18.72 4.78
N VAL A 31 -9.09 -17.50 4.55
CA VAL A 31 -9.81 -16.25 4.86
C VAL A 31 -11.11 -16.17 4.06
N ILE A 32 -11.10 -16.53 2.78
CA ILE A 32 -12.30 -16.54 1.93
C ILE A 32 -13.30 -17.59 2.43
N LYS A 33 -12.83 -18.79 2.80
CA LYS A 33 -13.70 -19.84 3.36
C LYS A 33 -14.32 -19.42 4.69
N LYS A 34 -13.58 -18.68 5.52
CA LYS A 34 -14.01 -18.30 6.87
C LYS A 34 -14.92 -17.07 6.91
N TYR A 35 -14.65 -16.05 6.08
CA TYR A 35 -15.34 -14.76 6.14
C TYR A 35 -16.14 -14.42 4.87
N GLY A 36 -16.01 -15.22 3.80
CA GLY A 36 -16.76 -15.05 2.55
C GLY A 36 -15.94 -14.43 1.41
N PRO A 37 -16.59 -14.06 0.31
CA PRO A 37 -15.90 -13.64 -0.91
C PRO A 37 -15.23 -12.27 -0.77
N LEU A 38 -14.05 -12.13 -1.39
CA LEU A 38 -13.19 -10.92 -1.36
C LEU A 38 -13.90 -9.63 -1.78
N LYS A 39 -14.97 -9.72 -2.57
CA LYS A 39 -15.75 -8.56 -3.04
C LYS A 39 -16.33 -7.73 -1.88
N TYR A 40 -16.62 -8.36 -0.74
CA TYR A 40 -17.18 -7.70 0.44
C TYR A 40 -16.11 -7.20 1.41
N PHE A 41 -14.84 -7.48 1.16
CA PHE A 41 -13.77 -7.02 2.03
C PHE A 41 -13.52 -5.53 1.83
N PRO A 42 -13.13 -4.82 2.89
CA PRO A 42 -12.69 -3.43 2.78
C PRO A 42 -11.55 -3.31 1.76
N LYS A 43 -11.60 -2.28 0.93
CA LYS A 43 -10.66 -2.12 -0.18
C LYS A 43 -9.60 -1.07 0.13
N ILE A 44 -8.41 -1.22 -0.45
CA ILE A 44 -7.32 -0.25 -0.39
C ILE A 44 -6.86 0.07 -1.81
N SER A 45 -6.60 1.35 -2.08
CA SER A 45 -6.18 1.77 -3.41
C SER A 45 -4.76 1.32 -3.71
N ILE A 46 -4.49 0.91 -4.95
CA ILE A 46 -3.13 0.70 -5.45
C ILE A 46 -2.25 1.97 -5.39
N LYS A 47 -2.87 3.15 -5.28
CA LYS A 47 -2.16 4.44 -5.14
C LYS A 47 -1.74 4.73 -3.71
N ASP A 48 -2.13 3.90 -2.75
CA ASP A 48 -1.71 4.08 -1.36
C ASP A 48 -0.20 3.81 -1.25
N PRO A 49 0.56 4.70 -0.58
CA PRO A 49 2.01 4.59 -0.56
C PRO A 49 2.49 3.32 0.17
N ILE A 50 1.71 2.77 1.12
CA ILE A 50 2.05 1.50 1.78
C ILE A 50 1.89 0.33 0.82
N VAL A 51 0.86 0.35 -0.03
CA VAL A 51 0.62 -0.68 -1.05
C VAL A 51 1.74 -0.72 -2.08
N GLN A 52 2.24 0.46 -2.46
CA GLN A 52 3.40 0.60 -3.34
C GLN A 52 4.69 0.10 -2.67
N GLU A 53 4.90 0.43 -1.40
CA GLU A 53 6.07 0.02 -0.62
C GLU A 53 6.15 -1.51 -0.44
N ILE A 54 5.02 -2.17 -0.14
CA ILE A 54 4.97 -3.65 -0.03
C ILE A 54 4.91 -4.35 -1.39
N GLY A 55 4.72 -3.60 -2.49
CA GLY A 55 4.65 -4.15 -3.84
C GLY A 55 3.39 -4.99 -4.12
N ALA A 56 2.28 -4.71 -3.43
CA ALA A 56 1.04 -5.47 -3.61
C ALA A 56 0.33 -5.10 -4.92
N LYS A 57 -0.31 -6.09 -5.54
CA LYS A 57 -0.99 -5.97 -6.83
C LYS A 57 -2.51 -5.96 -6.64
N PRO A 58 -3.29 -5.47 -7.63
CA PRO A 58 -4.73 -5.53 -7.57
C PRO A 58 -5.22 -6.97 -7.37
N GLY A 59 -6.10 -7.17 -6.40
CA GLY A 59 -6.60 -8.50 -6.01
C GLY A 59 -5.80 -9.18 -4.90
N ASP A 60 -4.67 -8.62 -4.47
CA ASP A 60 -3.95 -9.13 -3.30
C ASP A 60 -4.70 -8.80 -2.01
N LEU A 61 -4.57 -9.71 -1.03
CA LEU A 61 -5.12 -9.55 0.30
C LEU A 61 -4.00 -9.11 1.24
N ILE A 62 -4.20 -7.96 1.88
CA ILE A 62 -3.27 -7.40 2.85
C ILE A 62 -3.83 -7.63 4.24
N ARG A 63 -2.99 -8.20 5.10
CA ARG A 63 -3.22 -8.31 6.54
C ARG A 63 -2.58 -7.13 7.25
N ILE A 64 -3.37 -6.47 8.08
CA ILE A 64 -2.97 -5.31 8.87
C ILE A 64 -2.93 -5.71 10.34
N GLU A 65 -1.75 -5.62 10.94
CA GLU A 65 -1.50 -5.93 12.34
C GLU A 65 -1.27 -4.61 13.10
N ARG A 66 -2.24 -4.26 13.95
CA ARG A 66 -2.16 -3.07 14.81
C ARG A 66 -1.66 -3.49 16.20
N PRO A 67 -0.76 -2.72 16.83
CA PRO A 67 -0.24 -3.07 18.15
C PRO A 67 -1.34 -3.15 19.22
N ASP A 68 -2.40 -2.35 19.08
CA ASP A 68 -3.50 -2.27 20.04
C ASP A 68 -4.67 -3.22 19.73
N SER A 69 -4.54 -4.10 18.73
CA SER A 69 -5.60 -5.02 18.30
C SER A 69 -5.11 -6.46 18.25
N ILE A 70 -5.83 -7.35 18.94
CA ILE A 70 -5.58 -8.79 18.92
C ILE A 70 -6.05 -9.39 17.59
N VAL A 71 -7.08 -8.80 16.98
CA VAL A 71 -7.67 -9.30 15.73
C VAL A 71 -6.99 -8.69 14.51
N PRO A 72 -6.52 -9.50 13.54
CA PRO A 72 -5.96 -9.00 12.30
C PRO A 72 -7.07 -8.44 11.42
N PHE A 73 -6.81 -7.30 10.77
CA PHE A 73 -7.73 -6.68 9.83
C PHE A 73 -7.29 -6.96 8.39
N TYR A 74 -8.22 -7.29 7.51
CA TYR A 74 -7.91 -7.63 6.12
C TYR A 74 -8.43 -6.57 5.15
N ARG A 75 -7.61 -6.22 4.14
CA ARG A 75 -8.01 -5.34 3.04
C ARG A 75 -7.63 -5.93 1.69
N VAL A 76 -8.44 -5.71 0.68
CA VAL A 76 -8.17 -6.13 -0.71
C VAL A 76 -7.67 -4.95 -1.51
N VAL A 77 -6.57 -5.14 -2.24
CA VAL A 77 -6.05 -4.10 -3.14
C VAL A 77 -6.96 -3.95 -4.35
N GLU A 78 -7.44 -2.73 -4.58
CA GLU A 78 -8.26 -2.37 -5.72
C GLU A 78 -7.61 -1.25 -6.52
N GLY A 79 -7.69 -1.37 -7.84
CA GLY A 79 -7.25 -0.34 -8.77
C GLY A 79 -6.67 -0.95 -10.03
N VAL A 80 -6.61 -0.13 -11.08
CA VAL A 80 -5.81 -0.43 -12.27
C VAL A 80 -4.38 0.01 -12.01
N PRO A 81 -3.37 -0.83 -12.28
CA PRO A 81 -1.99 -0.39 -12.23
C PRO A 81 -1.85 0.71 -13.28
N ILE A 82 -1.42 1.91 -12.86
CA ILE A 82 -1.12 2.97 -13.81
C ILE A 82 0.13 2.52 -14.56
N MET A 83 -0.06 1.96 -15.75
CA MET A 83 1.03 1.68 -16.67
C MET A 83 1.48 3.02 -17.23
N ILE A 84 2.38 3.70 -16.52
CA ILE A 84 3.04 4.89 -17.07
C ILE A 84 3.97 4.38 -18.16
N PRO A 85 3.76 4.70 -19.46
CA PRO A 85 4.71 4.35 -20.49
C PRO A 85 6.07 4.89 -20.08
N ARG A 86 7.11 4.07 -20.24
CA ARG A 86 8.48 4.34 -19.75
C ARG A 86 9.02 5.73 -20.17
N ALA A 87 8.47 6.31 -21.23
CA ALA A 87 8.77 7.64 -21.76
C ALA A 87 8.29 8.83 -20.90
N ALA A 88 7.33 8.66 -19.97
CA ALA A 88 6.72 9.77 -19.23
C ALA A 88 7.23 9.90 -17.78
N LYS A 89 8.38 9.31 -17.45
CA LYS A 89 8.88 9.22 -16.06
C LYS A 89 9.69 10.44 -15.59
N GLU A 90 9.92 11.44 -16.45
CA GLU A 90 10.82 12.56 -16.16
C GLU A 90 10.15 13.94 -16.04
N GLU A 91 8.84 14.05 -16.18
CA GLU A 91 8.15 15.35 -16.03
C GLU A 91 7.19 15.31 -14.84
N LYS A 92 7.37 16.29 -13.94
CA LYS A 92 6.51 16.67 -12.79
C LYS A 92 6.82 16.01 -11.45
N PHE A 93 7.94 16.45 -10.87
CA PHE A 93 8.00 16.77 -9.43
C PHE A 93 8.85 18.03 -9.20
N SER A 94 8.70 19.05 -10.06
CA SER A 94 9.44 20.31 -10.00
C SER A 94 8.63 21.52 -9.55
N ASP A 95 7.29 21.47 -9.51
CA ASP A 95 6.47 22.70 -9.42
C ASP A 95 5.35 22.60 -8.37
N ILE A 96 5.70 22.27 -7.14
CA ILE A 96 4.82 22.55 -5.99
C ILE A 96 5.64 23.37 -4.99
N ASP A 97 5.72 24.68 -5.29
CA ASP A 97 5.99 25.71 -4.30
C ASP A 97 4.78 25.78 -3.36
N VAL A 98 4.92 25.26 -2.14
CA VAL A 98 4.00 25.60 -1.05
C VAL A 98 4.64 26.76 -0.30
N GLU A 99 4.33 27.98 -0.71
CA GLU A 99 4.42 29.13 0.19
C GLU A 99 3.25 29.05 1.18
N GLY A 100 3.58 29.15 2.47
CA GLY A 100 2.65 29.14 3.61
C GLY A 100 3.41 29.08 4.92
#